data_AF-A0A2T1C917-F1
#
_entry.id   AF-A0A2T1C917-F1
#
_cell.length_a   1.000
_cell.length_b   1.000
_cell.length_c   1.000
_cell.angle_alpha   90.00
_cell.angle_beta   90.00
_cell.angle_gamma   90.00
#
_symmetry.space_group_name_H-M   'P 1'
#
loop_
_entity.id
_entity.type
_entity.pdbx_description
1 polymer ?
#
loop_
_entity_poly.entity_id
_entity_poly.type
_entity_poly.pdbx_seq_one_letter_code
_entity_poly.pdbx_strand_id
1 'polypeptide(L)'
;MESENNIPIEHQNVPVAHQGLHSFLYTSDDEHTSATASMTLDRDGTEVISVEEWRSLTNNVKVAGVYAVLNSERQTQYVGYSRDIRQSVEGHIAQNGTEVVAFLRVQTFKFPKRQAMEALRDEWIAALKSVPPGNLQSQLSWASTVGEAAQSAMSASERNAHEDKKLKLRKAMADPTLIDELEKNDLQDDKMAERRRKLEAAVENDDWSTVVDS
;
A
#
# COMPACT_ATOMS: atom_id res chain seq x y z
N MET A 1 54.89 3.94 -36.98
CA MET A 1 53.48 3.66 -37.27
C MET A 1 52.80 3.43 -35.94
N GLU A 2 52.51 4.52 -35.25
CA GLU A 2 51.65 4.61 -34.06
C GLU A 2 50.20 4.60 -34.58
N SER A 3 49.16 4.05 -33.95
CA SER A 3 48.91 3.68 -32.55
C SER A 3 47.72 2.72 -32.51
N GLU A 4 47.89 1.64 -31.73
CA GLU A 4 46.97 1.14 -30.71
C GLU A 4 45.46 1.33 -30.94
N ASN A 5 44.83 0.26 -31.39
CA ASN A 5 43.38 0.11 -31.45
C ASN A 5 42.83 -0.16 -30.03
N ASN A 6 42.86 0.85 -29.17
CA ASN A 6 42.26 0.80 -27.84
C ASN A 6 40.74 1.03 -27.94
N ILE A 7 40.05 0.04 -28.51
CA ILE A 7 38.59 0.01 -28.49
C ILE A 7 38.20 -0.69 -27.18
N PRO A 8 37.39 -0.08 -26.29
CA PRO A 8 36.87 -0.76 -25.12
C PRO A 8 36.16 -2.06 -25.52
N ILE A 9 36.35 -3.11 -24.71
CA ILE A 9 35.92 -4.50 -24.99
C ILE A 9 34.45 -4.57 -25.43
N GLU A 10 33.62 -3.67 -24.91
CA GLU A 10 32.18 -3.54 -25.17
C GLU A 10 31.82 -3.19 -26.61
N HIS A 11 32.75 -2.65 -27.41
CA HIS A 11 32.51 -2.19 -28.77
C HIS A 11 33.24 -3.03 -29.84
N GLN A 12 33.95 -4.09 -29.43
CA GLN A 12 34.85 -4.84 -30.31
C GLN A 12 34.14 -5.63 -31.42
N ASN A 13 32.86 -5.99 -31.22
CA ASN A 13 32.04 -6.75 -32.18
C ASN A 13 30.89 -5.94 -32.80
N VAL A 14 30.85 -4.62 -32.61
CA VAL A 14 29.75 -3.79 -33.11
C VAL A 14 30.15 -3.11 -34.43
N PRO A 15 29.40 -3.31 -35.53
CA PRO A 15 29.65 -2.63 -36.80
C PRO A 15 29.64 -1.10 -36.63
N VAL A 16 30.54 -0.40 -37.32
CA VAL A 16 30.77 1.06 -37.18
C VAL A 16 29.46 1.88 -37.28
N ALA A 17 28.53 1.47 -38.13
CA ALA A 17 27.23 2.12 -38.30
C ALA A 17 26.32 2.06 -37.05
N HIS A 18 26.54 1.12 -36.14
CA HIS A 18 25.71 0.90 -34.94
C HIS A 18 26.44 1.22 -33.62
N GLN A 19 27.71 1.65 -33.69
CA GLN A 19 28.46 2.06 -32.50
C GLN A 19 27.81 3.28 -31.81
N GLY A 20 27.18 4.19 -32.57
CA GLY A 20 26.47 5.34 -32.01
C GLY A 20 25.22 4.95 -31.20
N LEU A 21 24.43 3.98 -31.67
CA LEU A 21 23.27 3.46 -30.93
C LEU A 21 23.71 2.64 -29.71
N HIS A 22 24.80 1.88 -29.84
CA HIS A 22 25.34 1.09 -28.72
C HIS A 22 25.91 2.00 -27.62
N SER A 23 26.65 3.05 -28.00
CA SER A 23 27.09 4.09 -27.06
C SER A 23 25.89 4.75 -26.40
N PHE A 24 24.84 5.12 -27.14
CA PHE A 24 23.64 5.72 -26.53
C PHE A 24 22.95 4.80 -25.50
N LEU A 25 22.90 3.49 -25.74
CA LEU A 25 22.25 2.54 -24.82
C LEU A 25 23.10 2.18 -23.60
N TYR A 26 24.43 2.29 -23.69
CA TYR A 26 25.36 1.86 -22.63
C TYR A 26 26.20 2.99 -22.01
N THR A 27 26.21 4.21 -22.57
CA THR A 27 26.90 5.39 -22.00
C THR A 27 26.07 6.03 -20.88
N SER A 28 24.80 5.65 -20.72
CA SER A 28 23.93 6.09 -19.62
C SER A 28 24.07 5.26 -18.33
N ASP A 29 25.08 4.38 -18.22
CA ASP A 29 25.34 3.65 -16.98
C ASP A 29 25.72 4.59 -15.81
N ASP A 30 26.12 5.84 -16.11
CA ASP A 30 26.40 6.87 -15.11
C ASP A 30 25.16 7.71 -14.71
N GLU A 31 23.99 7.53 -15.33
CA GLU A 31 22.77 8.26 -14.94
C GLU A 31 21.83 7.45 -14.01
N HIS A 32 22.14 6.17 -13.77
CA HIS A 32 21.45 5.36 -12.75
C HIS A 32 22.20 5.27 -11.42
N THR A 33 23.42 5.80 -11.32
CA THR A 33 24.02 6.10 -10.02
C THR A 33 23.53 7.46 -9.54
N SER A 34 22.23 7.53 -9.24
CA SER A 34 21.80 8.48 -8.22
C SER A 34 22.39 7.97 -6.92
N ALA A 35 23.63 8.37 -6.64
CA ALA A 35 24.22 8.36 -5.33
C ALA A 35 23.39 9.32 -4.45
N THR A 36 22.17 8.91 -4.15
CA THR A 36 21.46 9.36 -2.97
C THR A 36 22.34 8.87 -1.84
N ALA A 37 23.25 9.75 -1.40
CA ALA A 37 23.89 9.65 -0.12
C ALA A 37 22.76 9.39 0.88
N SER A 38 22.55 8.13 1.22
CA SER A 38 21.63 7.71 2.26
C SER A 38 22.27 8.22 3.54
N MET A 39 22.01 9.48 3.87
CA MET A 39 22.17 9.95 5.24
C MET A 39 21.32 9.00 6.08
N THR A 40 22.00 8.12 6.78
CA THR A 40 21.38 7.13 7.64
C THR A 40 20.96 7.90 8.88
N LEU A 41 19.72 8.39 8.85
CA LEU A 41 19.02 8.86 10.04
C LEU A 41 18.71 7.61 10.88
N ASP A 42 19.70 7.17 11.65
CA ASP A 42 19.55 6.06 12.58
C ASP A 42 18.82 6.58 13.82
N ARG A 43 17.60 6.08 14.04
CA ARG A 43 16.86 6.35 15.27
C ARG A 43 16.34 5.05 15.83
N ASP A 44 16.67 4.81 17.09
CA ASP A 44 16.25 3.61 17.84
C ASP A 44 14.79 3.65 18.30
N GLY A 45 14.09 4.76 18.07
CA GLY A 45 12.71 4.91 18.54
C GLY A 45 12.60 5.15 20.04
N THR A 46 13.57 5.78 20.70
CA THR A 46 13.40 6.27 22.10
C THR A 46 13.13 7.77 22.14
N GLU A 47 13.68 8.51 21.19
CA GLU A 47 13.54 9.96 21.11
C GLU A 47 12.17 10.38 20.57
N VAL A 48 11.62 11.43 21.17
CA VAL A 48 10.44 12.14 20.69
C VAL A 48 10.89 13.48 20.16
N ILE A 49 10.57 13.75 18.91
CA ILE A 49 10.91 14.99 18.19
C ILE A 49 9.65 15.71 17.73
N SER A 50 9.75 17.02 17.46
CA SER A 50 8.64 17.73 16.84
C SER A 50 8.51 17.36 15.37
N VAL A 51 7.30 17.51 14.82
CA VAL A 51 7.06 17.30 13.38
C VAL A 51 7.90 18.26 12.52
N GLU A 52 8.09 19.49 12.97
CA GLU A 52 8.90 20.49 12.25
C GLU A 52 10.38 20.12 12.18
N GLU A 53 10.91 19.60 13.29
CA GLU A 53 12.27 19.07 13.35
C GLU A 53 12.42 17.85 12.45
N TRP A 54 11.44 16.93 12.48
CA TRP A 54 11.42 15.77 11.58
C TRP A 54 11.41 16.17 10.10
N ARG A 55 10.58 17.16 9.72
CA ARG A 55 10.52 17.69 8.35
C ARG A 55 11.87 18.27 7.91
N SER A 56 12.53 18.99 8.80
CA SER A 56 13.85 19.58 8.54
C SER A 56 14.92 18.51 8.32
N LEU A 57 14.92 17.46 9.15
CA LEU A 57 15.86 16.35 9.04
C LEU A 57 15.65 15.49 7.79
N THR A 58 14.40 15.34 7.34
CA THR A 58 14.02 14.47 6.21
C THR A 58 13.74 15.24 4.91
N ASN A 59 14.28 16.46 4.77
CA ASN A 59 13.90 17.38 3.69
C ASN A 59 14.12 16.82 2.26
N ASN A 60 14.96 15.80 2.07
CA ASN A 60 15.11 15.10 0.79
C ASN A 60 15.52 13.63 0.96
N VAL A 61 15.16 13.01 2.09
CA VAL A 61 15.56 11.64 2.42
C VAL A 61 14.32 10.82 2.69
N LYS A 62 14.16 9.71 1.95
CA LYS A 62 13.12 8.72 2.21
C LYS A 62 13.55 7.87 3.39
N VAL A 63 12.78 7.92 4.46
CA VAL A 63 13.04 7.16 5.68
C VAL A 63 11.93 6.14 5.87
N ALA A 64 12.31 4.88 5.93
CA ALA A 64 11.42 3.77 6.22
C ALA A 64 11.54 3.35 7.69
N GLY A 65 10.42 2.99 8.29
CA GLY A 65 10.40 2.51 9.67
C GLY A 65 9.03 2.57 10.33
N VAL A 66 9.06 2.43 11.65
CA VAL A 66 7.90 2.49 12.53
C VAL A 66 7.87 3.84 13.21
N TYR A 67 6.69 4.42 13.32
CA TYR A 67 6.51 5.71 13.95
C TYR A 67 5.25 5.74 14.81
N ALA A 68 5.32 6.49 15.91
CA ALA A 68 4.18 6.83 16.72
C ALA A 68 3.95 8.34 16.64
N VAL A 69 2.69 8.72 16.48
CA VAL A 69 2.22 10.09 16.48
C VAL A 69 1.70 10.43 17.86
N LEU A 70 2.11 11.59 18.37
CA LEU A 70 1.68 12.10 19.66
C LEU A 70 1.06 13.49 19.50
N ASN A 71 0.04 13.76 20.31
CA ASN A 71 -0.59 15.09 20.40
C ASN A 71 0.29 16.08 21.19
N SER A 72 -0.17 17.32 21.32
CA SER A 72 0.49 18.36 22.12
C SER A 72 0.74 17.98 23.59
N GLU A 73 -0.08 17.08 24.15
CA GLU A 73 0.05 16.55 25.52
C GLU A 73 0.98 15.33 25.62
N ARG A 74 1.68 14.97 24.54
CA ARG A 74 2.56 13.78 24.44
C ARG A 74 1.82 12.46 24.68
N GLN A 75 0.52 12.41 24.37
CA GLN A 75 -0.27 11.18 24.36
C GLN A 75 -0.19 10.54 22.98
N THR A 76 0.03 9.23 22.92
CA THR A 76 0.11 8.49 21.66
C THR A 76 -1.27 8.38 21.02
N GLN A 77 -1.44 9.01 19.86
CA GLN A 77 -2.69 9.02 19.09
C GLN A 77 -2.73 7.91 18.04
N TYR A 78 -1.56 7.55 17.50
CA TYR A 78 -1.44 6.53 16.45
C TYR A 78 -0.05 5.89 16.45
N VAL A 79 0.04 4.62 16.09
CA VAL A 79 1.29 3.89 15.82
C VAL A 79 1.15 3.18 14.47
N GLY A 80 2.08 3.44 13.56
CA GLY A 80 2.08 2.86 12.21
C GLY A 80 3.48 2.60 11.69
N TYR A 81 3.55 2.04 10.50
CA TYR A 81 4.80 1.84 9.79
C TYR A 81 4.67 2.34 8.35
N SER A 82 5.79 2.78 7.76
CA SER A 82 5.81 3.25 6.38
C SER A 82 7.18 3.08 5.75
N ARG A 83 7.21 3.00 4.42
CA ARG A 83 8.43 3.11 3.62
C ARG A 83 8.87 4.56 3.42
N ASP A 84 7.95 5.50 3.63
CA ASP A 84 8.19 6.94 3.61
C ASP A 84 7.39 7.58 4.76
N ILE A 85 8.03 7.66 5.92
CA ILE A 85 7.40 8.18 7.14
C ILE A 85 6.98 9.64 6.96
N ARG A 86 7.79 10.46 6.27
CA ARG A 86 7.46 11.87 6.03
C ARG A 86 6.16 12.00 5.25
N GLN A 87 6.02 11.24 4.16
CA GLN A 87 4.80 11.25 3.36
C GLN A 87 3.57 10.83 4.18
N SER A 88 3.70 9.79 5.00
CA SER A 88 2.59 9.33 5.84
C SER A 88 2.20 10.36 6.91
N VAL A 89 3.18 10.96 7.58
CA VAL A 89 2.95 12.01 8.58
C VAL A 89 2.25 13.22 7.96
N GLU A 90 2.64 13.63 6.74
CA GLU A 90 1.98 14.74 6.04
C GLU A 90 0.50 14.43 5.77
N GLY A 91 0.19 13.19 5.36
CA GLY A 91 -1.17 12.71 5.21
C GLY A 91 -1.97 12.80 6.52
N HIS A 92 -1.36 12.42 7.64
CA HIS A 92 -2.01 12.51 8.96
C HIS A 92 -2.29 13.94 9.40
N ILE A 93 -1.37 14.86 9.13
CA ILE A 93 -1.53 16.29 9.43
C ILE A 93 -2.67 16.87 8.59
N ALA A 94 -2.74 16.54 7.30
CA ALA A 94 -3.79 17.00 6.41
C ALA A 94 -5.19 16.49 6.84
N GLN A 95 -5.28 15.29 7.43
CA GLN A 95 -6.54 14.69 7.85
C GLN A 95 -6.98 15.09 9.26
N ASN A 96 -6.04 15.19 10.21
CA ASN A 96 -6.35 15.32 11.65
C ASN A 96 -5.89 16.66 12.26
N GLY A 97 -5.15 17.47 11.51
CA GLY A 97 -4.60 18.74 11.98
C GLY A 97 -3.28 18.61 12.74
N THR A 98 -2.60 19.74 12.92
CA THR A 98 -1.29 19.82 13.58
C THR A 98 -1.35 19.64 15.11
N GLU A 99 -2.51 19.84 15.73
CA GLU A 99 -2.66 19.67 17.19
C GLU A 99 -2.62 18.18 17.59
N VAL A 100 -3.19 17.31 16.75
CA VAL A 100 -3.21 15.86 16.96
C VAL A 100 -1.87 15.22 16.55
N VAL A 101 -1.20 15.82 15.57
CA VAL A 101 0.10 15.38 15.03
C VAL A 101 1.16 16.42 15.39
N ALA A 102 1.50 16.52 16.67
CA ALA A 102 2.43 17.52 17.18
C ALA A 102 3.87 16.97 17.32
N PHE A 103 3.98 15.74 17.82
CA PHE A 103 5.26 15.06 18.03
C PHE A 103 5.30 13.68 17.40
N LEU A 104 6.51 13.23 17.13
CA LEU A 104 6.79 11.93 16.53
C LEU A 104 7.85 11.19 17.34
N ARG A 105 7.62 9.89 17.51
CA ARG A 105 8.61 8.93 17.94
C ARG A 105 8.88 8.02 16.76
N VAL A 106 10.13 7.90 16.30
CA VAL A 106 10.46 7.20 15.06
C VAL A 106 11.58 6.20 15.29
N GLN A 107 11.37 4.97 14.84
CA GLN A 107 12.40 3.94 14.71
C GLN A 107 12.65 3.64 13.23
N THR A 108 13.87 3.91 12.78
CA THR A 108 14.24 3.77 11.36
C THR A 108 14.85 2.40 11.07
N PHE A 109 14.72 1.95 9.83
CA PHE A 109 15.26 0.67 9.39
C PHE A 109 16.15 0.90 8.17
N LYS A 110 17.42 0.47 8.28
CA LYS A 110 18.34 0.44 7.13
C LYS A 110 17.85 -0.51 6.03
N PHE A 111 17.22 -1.62 6.42
CA PHE A 111 16.63 -2.61 5.50
C PHE A 111 15.19 -2.92 5.93
N PRO A 112 14.19 -2.17 5.45
CA PRO A 112 12.82 -2.27 5.91
C PRO A 112 12.14 -3.55 5.43
N LYS A 113 12.03 -4.54 6.32
CA LYS A 113 11.20 -5.74 6.09
C LYS A 113 9.81 -5.50 6.67
N ARG A 114 8.76 -5.70 5.86
CA ARG A 114 7.35 -5.47 6.28
C ARG A 114 7.02 -6.17 7.59
N GLN A 115 7.35 -7.46 7.68
CA GLN A 115 7.08 -8.27 8.88
C GLN A 115 7.78 -7.74 10.14
N ALA A 116 9.02 -7.23 10.01
CA ALA A 116 9.76 -6.67 11.14
C ALA A 116 9.14 -5.34 11.61
N MET A 117 8.73 -4.49 10.66
CA MET A 117 8.06 -3.23 10.99
C MET A 117 6.66 -3.47 11.59
N GLU A 118 5.92 -4.46 11.11
CA GLU A 118 4.64 -4.86 11.68
C GLU A 118 4.78 -5.38 13.10
N ALA A 119 5.74 -6.28 13.34
CA ALA A 119 5.99 -6.82 14.67
C ALA A 119 6.37 -5.72 15.67
N LEU A 120 7.21 -4.76 15.27
CA LEU A 120 7.61 -3.64 16.12
C LEU A 120 6.45 -2.66 16.38
N ARG A 121 5.59 -2.40 15.38
CA ARG A 121 4.35 -1.64 15.59
C ARG A 121 3.48 -2.32 16.65
N ASP A 122 3.29 -3.63 16.54
CA ASP A 122 2.45 -4.40 17.46
C ASP A 122 3.04 -4.43 18.88
N GLU A 123 4.37 -4.52 18.99
CA GLU A 123 5.10 -4.39 20.26
C GLU A 123 4.87 -3.01 20.90
N TRP A 124 4.97 -1.93 20.11
CA TRP A 124 4.72 -0.58 20.61
C TRP A 124 3.28 -0.39 21.07
N ILE A 125 2.30 -0.93 20.34
CA ILE A 125 0.89 -0.88 20.74
C ILE A 125 0.67 -1.69 22.02
N ALA A 126 1.27 -2.88 22.14
CA ALA A 126 1.15 -3.73 23.32
C ALA A 126 1.85 -3.14 24.56
N ALA A 127 2.92 -2.37 24.38
CA ALA A 127 3.62 -1.67 25.46
C ALA A 127 2.82 -0.47 26.01
N LEU A 128 1.83 0.03 25.27
CA LEU A 128 0.96 1.10 25.73
C LEU A 128 -0.12 0.55 26.67
N LYS A 129 -0.46 1.33 27.71
CA LYS A 129 -1.53 0.97 28.67
C LYS A 129 -2.92 0.92 28.03
N SER A 130 -3.08 1.57 26.88
CA SER A 130 -4.32 1.65 26.11
C SER A 130 -4.00 1.70 24.63
N VAL A 131 -4.88 1.11 23.81
CA VAL A 131 -4.79 1.20 22.35
C VAL A 131 -5.00 2.66 21.93
N PRO A 132 -4.12 3.24 21.10
CA PRO A 132 -4.29 4.59 20.58
C PRO A 132 -5.59 4.73 19.78
N PRO A 133 -6.26 5.90 19.83
CA PRO A 133 -7.52 6.12 19.12
C PRO A 133 -7.41 5.85 17.61
N GLY A 134 -6.31 6.28 16.96
CA GLY A 134 -6.07 6.06 15.53
C GLY A 134 -5.78 4.60 15.15
N ASN A 135 -5.56 3.71 16.12
CA ASN A 135 -5.36 2.27 15.89
C ASN A 135 -6.63 1.44 16.16
N LEU A 136 -7.72 2.08 16.58
CA LEU A 136 -9.02 1.42 16.74
C LEU A 136 -9.66 1.20 15.36
N GLN A 137 -10.33 0.05 15.19
CA GLN A 137 -10.98 -0.34 13.93
C GLN A 137 -12.03 0.67 13.42
N SER A 138 -12.55 1.55 14.29
CA SER A 138 -13.52 2.58 13.90
C SER A 138 -12.90 3.80 13.20
N GLN A 139 -11.56 3.98 13.23
CA GLN A 139 -10.86 5.10 12.61
C GLN A 139 -9.93 4.62 11.48
N LEU A 140 -10.52 4.10 10.40
CA LEU A 140 -9.82 3.73 9.16
C LEU A 140 -9.06 4.90 8.47
N SER A 141 -9.20 6.14 8.96
CA SER A 141 -8.58 7.32 8.37
C SER A 141 -7.06 7.28 8.43
N TRP A 142 -6.48 6.82 9.54
CA TRP A 142 -5.03 6.87 9.78
C TRP A 142 -4.23 5.82 8.99
N ALA A 143 -4.82 4.68 8.64
CA ALA A 143 -4.10 3.59 7.97
C ALA A 143 -4.46 3.44 6.48
N SER A 144 -5.38 4.26 5.96
CA SER A 144 -5.75 4.21 4.54
C SER A 144 -4.56 4.59 3.67
N THR A 145 -4.21 3.71 2.74
CA THR A 145 -3.26 4.07 1.68
C THR A 145 -3.80 5.26 0.89
N VAL A 146 -2.93 6.06 0.24
CA VAL A 146 -3.40 7.17 -0.63
C VAL A 146 -4.41 6.67 -1.68
N GLY A 147 -4.29 5.41 -2.12
CA GLY A 147 -5.25 4.74 -3.00
C GLY A 147 -6.60 4.43 -2.33
N GLU A 148 -6.63 3.95 -1.10
CA GLU A 148 -7.86 3.74 -0.31
C GLU A 148 -8.52 5.06 0.10
N ALA A 149 -7.72 6.08 0.43
CA ALA A 149 -8.22 7.42 0.73
C ALA A 149 -8.83 8.06 -0.53
N ALA A 150 -8.20 7.90 -1.70
CA ALA A 150 -8.75 8.35 -2.99
C ALA A 150 -10.03 7.58 -3.36
N GLN A 151 -10.06 6.26 -3.20
CA GLN A 151 -11.27 5.45 -3.40
C GLN A 151 -12.38 5.78 -2.41
N SER A 152 -12.04 6.14 -1.17
CA SER A 152 -12.99 6.56 -0.13
C SER A 152 -13.48 8.01 -0.30
N ALA A 153 -12.72 8.85 -1.02
CA ALA A 153 -13.13 10.20 -1.39
C ALA A 153 -13.97 10.29 -2.67
N MET A 154 -14.00 9.24 -3.51
CA MET A 154 -14.83 9.19 -4.73
C MET A 154 -16.33 9.13 -4.40
N SER A 155 -17.17 9.74 -5.25
CA SER A 155 -18.63 9.60 -5.12
C SER A 155 -19.06 8.15 -5.45
N ALA A 156 -20.22 7.70 -4.95
CA ALA A 156 -20.72 6.35 -5.20
C ALA A 156 -20.82 6.01 -6.71
N SER A 157 -21.11 7.01 -7.53
CA SER A 157 -21.14 6.90 -8.99
C SER A 157 -19.76 6.62 -9.61
N GLU A 158 -18.71 7.24 -9.09
CA GLU A 158 -17.35 7.10 -9.59
C GLU A 158 -16.72 5.76 -9.18
N ARG A 159 -17.06 5.25 -7.97
CA ARG A 159 -16.69 3.90 -7.54
C ARG A 159 -17.26 2.83 -8.47
N ASN A 160 -18.57 2.92 -8.75
CA ASN A 160 -19.24 1.95 -9.61
C ASN A 160 -18.63 1.95 -11.02
N ALA A 161 -18.33 3.12 -11.57
CA ALA A 161 -17.65 3.24 -12.86
C ALA A 161 -16.23 2.61 -12.87
N HIS A 162 -15.53 2.64 -11.74
CA HIS A 162 -14.20 2.04 -11.61
C HIS A 162 -14.27 0.51 -11.49
N GLU A 163 -15.26 0.00 -10.77
CA GLU A 163 -15.56 -1.44 -10.68
C GLU A 163 -16.02 -2.00 -12.02
N ASP A 164 -16.91 -1.31 -12.73
CA ASP A 164 -17.34 -1.65 -14.08
C ASP A 164 -16.17 -1.73 -15.06
N LYS A 165 -15.25 -0.76 -15.01
CA LYS A 165 -14.05 -0.76 -15.87
C LYS A 165 -13.13 -1.93 -15.53
N LYS A 166 -12.92 -2.21 -14.24
CA LYS A 166 -12.11 -3.34 -13.78
C LYS A 166 -12.73 -4.68 -14.21
N LEU A 167 -14.04 -4.83 -14.07
CA LEU A 167 -14.77 -6.01 -14.50
C LEU A 167 -14.70 -6.19 -16.02
N LYS A 168 -14.89 -5.12 -16.80
CA LYS A 168 -14.77 -5.15 -18.26
C LYS A 168 -13.37 -5.51 -18.72
N LEU A 169 -12.34 -4.97 -18.07
CA LEU A 169 -10.94 -5.30 -18.39
C LEU A 169 -10.65 -6.78 -18.12
N ARG A 170 -11.12 -7.30 -16.98
CA ARG A 170 -10.94 -8.70 -16.61
C ARG A 170 -11.71 -9.65 -17.54
N LYS A 171 -12.89 -9.25 -17.99
CA LYS A 171 -13.68 -9.97 -19.01
C LYS A 171 -12.99 -9.96 -20.39
N ALA A 172 -12.39 -8.84 -20.78
CA ALA A 172 -11.66 -8.72 -22.05
C ALA A 172 -10.38 -9.57 -22.09
N MET A 173 -9.77 -9.82 -20.93
CA MET A 173 -8.59 -10.69 -20.78
C MET A 173 -8.93 -12.18 -20.71
N ALA A 174 -10.21 -12.57 -20.76
CA ALA A 174 -10.68 -13.95 -20.62
C ALA A 174 -10.05 -14.67 -19.41
N ASP A 175 -9.95 -13.97 -18.27
CA ASP A 175 -9.38 -14.52 -17.04
C ASP A 175 -10.22 -15.74 -16.60
N PRO A 176 -9.66 -16.96 -16.59
CA PRO A 176 -10.41 -18.19 -16.33
C PRO A 176 -10.98 -18.24 -14.91
N THR A 177 -10.41 -17.49 -13.96
CA THR A 177 -10.96 -17.45 -12.59
C THR A 177 -12.27 -16.66 -12.53
N LEU A 178 -12.46 -15.67 -13.42
CA LEU A 178 -13.69 -14.88 -13.46
C LEU A 178 -14.87 -15.68 -14.02
N ILE A 179 -14.61 -16.60 -14.94
CA ILE A 179 -15.63 -17.50 -15.49
C ILE A 179 -16.10 -18.48 -14.41
N ASP A 180 -15.17 -19.09 -13.68
CA ASP A 180 -15.46 -20.00 -12.57
C ASP A 180 -16.22 -19.31 -11.42
N GLU A 181 -15.87 -18.04 -11.10
CA GLU A 181 -16.60 -17.23 -10.12
C GLU A 181 -18.01 -16.83 -10.58
N LEU A 182 -18.20 -16.51 -11.87
CA LEU A 182 -19.52 -16.22 -12.44
C LEU A 182 -20.39 -17.47 -12.47
N GLU A 183 -19.88 -18.61 -12.94
CA GLU A 183 -20.61 -19.88 -12.95
C GLU A 183 -21.00 -20.30 -11.51
N LYS A 184 -20.14 -20.08 -10.52
CA LYS A 184 -20.48 -20.35 -9.11
C LYS A 184 -21.58 -19.44 -8.56
N ASN A 185 -21.60 -18.17 -8.97
CA ASN A 185 -22.66 -17.24 -8.57
C ASN A 185 -23.99 -17.59 -9.25
N ASP A 186 -23.99 -17.87 -10.55
CA ASP A 186 -25.18 -18.33 -11.28
C ASP A 186 -25.75 -19.62 -10.65
N LEU A 187 -24.89 -20.58 -10.30
CA LEU A 187 -25.29 -21.81 -9.60
C LEU A 187 -25.84 -21.56 -8.18
N GLN A 188 -25.44 -20.47 -7.51
CA GLN A 188 -25.99 -20.08 -6.21
C GLN A 188 -27.35 -19.42 -6.35
N ASP A 189 -27.53 -18.55 -7.36
CA ASP A 189 -28.81 -17.91 -7.68
C ASP A 189 -29.86 -18.95 -8.09
N ASP A 190 -29.49 -19.93 -8.92
CA ASP A 190 -30.39 -21.03 -9.33
C ASP A 190 -30.85 -21.87 -8.11
N LYS A 191 -29.93 -22.24 -7.22
CA LYS A 191 -30.27 -22.97 -5.99
C LYS A 191 -31.17 -22.15 -5.06
N MET A 192 -30.96 -20.84 -5.01
CA MET A 192 -31.80 -19.94 -4.22
C MET A 192 -33.20 -19.79 -4.81
N ALA A 193 -33.32 -19.76 -6.13
CA ALA A 193 -34.60 -19.77 -6.85
C ALA A 193 -35.36 -21.10 -6.68
N GLU A 194 -34.68 -22.24 -6.73
CA GLU A 194 -35.27 -23.55 -6.45
C GLU A 194 -35.78 -23.65 -5.01
N ARG A 195 -35.00 -23.13 -4.04
CA ARG A 195 -35.43 -23.09 -2.64
C ARG A 195 -36.68 -22.25 -2.45
N ARG A 196 -36.79 -21.10 -3.14
CA ARG A 196 -38.00 -20.27 -3.12
C ARG A 196 -39.21 -21.00 -3.70
N ARG A 197 -39.06 -21.67 -4.84
CA ARG A 197 -40.15 -22.48 -5.43
C ARG A 197 -40.60 -23.62 -4.52
N LYS A 198 -39.67 -24.31 -3.85
CA LYS A 198 -40.00 -25.34 -2.86
C LYS A 198 -40.78 -24.77 -1.67
N LEU A 199 -40.40 -23.58 -1.19
CA LEU A 199 -41.11 -22.88 -0.11
C LEU A 199 -42.53 -22.47 -0.55
N GLU A 200 -42.68 -21.94 -1.76
CA GLU A 200 -43.99 -21.54 -2.31
C GLU A 200 -44.92 -22.75 -2.48
N ALA A 201 -44.41 -23.86 -3.01
CA ALA A 201 -45.18 -25.10 -3.17
C ALA A 201 -45.57 -25.73 -1.83
N ALA A 202 -44.69 -25.68 -0.82
CA ALA A 202 -44.98 -26.18 0.53
C ALA A 202 -46.08 -25.35 1.23
N VAL A 203 -46.11 -24.03 0.98
CA VAL A 203 -47.17 -23.14 1.50
C VAL A 203 -48.51 -23.38 0.81
N GLU A 204 -48.52 -23.63 -0.50
CA GLU A 204 -49.76 -23.84 -1.26
C GLU A 204 -50.38 -25.23 -1.01
N ASN A 205 -49.55 -26.24 -0.77
CA ASN A 205 -49.98 -27.63 -0.64
C ASN A 205 -49.93 -28.18 0.81
N ASP A 206 -49.60 -27.32 1.79
CA ASP A 206 -49.40 -27.63 3.22
C ASP A 206 -48.41 -28.79 3.50
N ASP A 207 -47.54 -29.11 2.54
CA ASP A 207 -46.57 -30.21 2.62
C ASP A 207 -45.18 -29.66 2.94
N TRP A 208 -44.89 -29.53 4.23
CA TRP A 208 -43.63 -28.99 4.75
C TRP A 208 -42.52 -30.04 4.84
N SER A 209 -42.82 -31.32 4.57
CA SER A 209 -41.88 -32.43 4.74
C SER A 209 -40.71 -32.36 3.75
N THR A 210 -40.89 -31.72 2.60
CA THR A 210 -39.86 -31.62 1.53
C THR A 210 -38.85 -30.49 1.73
N VAL A 211 -39.10 -29.57 2.66
CA VAL A 211 -38.23 -28.41 2.97
C VAL A 211 -37.26 -28.71 4.10
N VAL A 212 -37.59 -29.65 4.98
CA VAL A 212 -36.81 -29.94 6.21
C VAL A 212 -35.60 -30.86 5.95
N ASP A 213 -35.57 -31.58 4.82
CA ASP A 213 -34.53 -32.57 4.49
C ASP A 213 -33.50 -32.09 3.44
N SER A 214 -33.38 -30.78 3.18
CA SER A 214 -32.41 -30.18 2.22
C SER A 214 -31.40 -29.24 2.86
#